data_AF-A0A7J7GPQ5-F1
#
_entry.id   AF-A0A7J7GPQ5-F1
#
_cell.length_a   1.000
_cell.length_b   1.000
_cell.length_c   1.000
_cell.angle_alpha   90.00
_cell.angle_beta   90.00
_cell.angle_gamma   90.00
#
_symmetry.space_group_name_H-M   'P 1'
#
loop_
_entity.id
_entity.type
_entity.pdbx_description
1 polymer ?
#
loop_
_entity_poly.entity_id
_entity_poly.type
_entity_poly.pdbx_seq_one_letter_code
_entity_poly.pdbx_strand_id
1 'polypeptide(L)' 'MEGEVEKGLPNWEESEKEHSGYELSNVLFYLIKLADICGVDLGQAASKKIVKNAIKYPPKL' A
#
# COMPACT_ATOMS: atom_id res chain seq x y z
N MET A 1 -20.31 2.29 -4.92
CA MET A 1 -19.08 1.62 -4.45
C MET A 1 -19.25 0.17 -4.88
N GLU A 2 -18.86 -0.14 -6.11
CA GLU A 2 -19.01 -1.50 -6.66
C GLU A 2 -18.09 -2.41 -5.86
N GLY A 3 -18.74 -3.29 -5.10
CA GLY A 3 -18.12 -4.10 -4.07
C GLY A 3 -17.36 -5.25 -4.69
N GLU A 4 -16.13 -5.40 -4.21
CA GLU A 4 -15.20 -6.51 -4.47
C GLU A 4 -14.59 -6.53 -5.86
N VAL A 5 -13.30 -6.15 -5.89
CA VAL A 5 -12.44 -6.19 -7.07
C VAL A 5 -11.56 -7.44 -6.97
N GLU A 6 -11.54 -8.26 -8.01
CA GLU A 6 -10.69 -9.44 -8.06
C GLU A 6 -9.21 -9.10 -8.09
N LYS A 7 -8.38 -9.95 -7.45
CA LYS A 7 -6.93 -9.77 -7.44
C LYS A 7 -6.40 -9.76 -8.87
N GLY A 8 -5.65 -8.73 -9.21
CA GLY A 8 -5.02 -8.59 -10.53
C GLY A 8 -5.87 -7.87 -11.58
N LEU A 9 -7.08 -7.41 -11.21
CA LEU A 9 -7.92 -6.56 -12.06
C LEU A 9 -8.17 -7.17 -13.46
N PRO A 10 -8.59 -8.45 -13.57
CA PRO A 10 -8.66 -9.14 -14.86
C PRO A 10 -9.70 -8.54 -15.82
N ASN A 11 -10.78 -7.96 -15.29
CA ASN A 11 -11.88 -7.39 -16.06
C ASN A 11 -11.78 -5.86 -16.23
N TRP A 12 -10.61 -5.30 -15.94
CA TRP A 12 -10.40 -3.86 -16.02
C TRP A 12 -9.70 -3.49 -17.32
N GLU A 13 -10.17 -2.42 -17.94
CA GLU A 13 -9.51 -1.78 -19.07
C GLU A 13 -8.21 -1.11 -18.63
N GLU A 14 -7.27 -0.92 -19.57
CA GLU A 14 -5.96 -0.33 -19.27
C GLU A 14 -6.09 1.07 -18.66
N SER A 15 -7.04 1.87 -19.14
CA SER A 15 -7.31 3.20 -18.60
C SER A 15 -7.81 3.19 -17.14
N GLU A 16 -8.54 2.16 -16.72
CA GLU A 16 -9.00 2.01 -15.34
C GLU A 16 -7.84 1.63 -14.42
N LYS A 17 -6.94 0.77 -14.89
CA LYS A 17 -5.71 0.40 -14.18
C LYS A 17 -4.78 1.59 -14.03
N GLU A 18 -4.60 2.38 -15.09
CA GLU A 18 -3.81 3.61 -15.07
C GLU A 18 -4.39 4.61 -14.06
N HIS A 19 -5.70 4.85 -14.12
CA HIS A 19 -6.37 5.75 -13.18
C HIS A 19 -6.20 5.29 -11.73
N SER A 20 -6.34 3.99 -11.45
CA SER A 20 -6.07 3.45 -10.12
C SER A 20 -4.60 3.58 -9.71
N GLY A 21 -3.66 3.46 -10.65
CA GLY A 21 -2.25 3.75 -10.42
C GLY A 21 -2.03 5.19 -9.93
N TYR A 22 -2.74 6.16 -10.52
CA TYR A 22 -2.70 7.55 -10.05
C TYR A 22 -3.28 7.72 -8.64
N GLU A 23 -4.42 7.09 -8.34
CA GLU A 23 -5.02 7.17 -6.99
C GLU A 23 -4.14 6.52 -5.92
N LEU A 24 -3.54 5.36 -6.22
CA LEU A 24 -2.57 4.72 -5.32
C LEU A 24 -1.32 5.60 -5.12
N SER A 25 -0.85 6.26 -6.17
CA SER A 25 0.30 7.18 -6.09
C SER A 25 -0.03 8.40 -5.24
N ASN A 26 -1.24 8.95 -5.34
CA ASN A 26 -1.70 10.05 -4.49
C ASN A 26 -1.66 9.66 -3.00
N VAL A 27 -2.14 8.46 -2.65
CA VAL A 27 -2.06 7.94 -1.28
C VAL A 27 -0.61 7.81 -0.81
N LEU A 28 0.27 7.27 -1.67
CA LEU A 28 1.70 7.15 -1.37
C LEU A 28 2.35 8.54 -1.11
N PHE A 29 2.10 9.51 -1.98
CA PHE A 29 2.66 10.86 -1.83
C PHE A 29 2.16 11.56 -0.57
N TYR A 30 0.88 11.37 -0.22
CA TYR A 30 0.33 11.88 1.03
C TYR A 30 1.01 11.24 2.25
N LEU A 31 1.26 9.93 2.22
CA LEU A 31 1.96 9.22 3.29
C LEU A 31 3.41 9.69 3.46
N ILE A 32 4.15 9.88 2.35
CA ILE A 32 5.52 10.39 2.38
C ILE A 32 5.55 11.80 2.97
N LYS A 33 4.67 12.69 2.51
CA LYS A 33 4.56 14.06 3.03
C LYS A 33 4.19 14.08 4.51
N LEU A 34 3.27 13.22 4.93
CA LEU A 34 2.88 13.11 6.33
C LEU A 34 4.05 12.61 7.20
N ALA A 35 4.82 11.63 6.72
CA ALA A 35 5.99 11.14 7.42
C ALA A 35 7.06 12.23 7.59
N ASP A 36 7.29 13.04 6.56
CA ASP A 36 8.20 14.19 6.61
C ASP A 36 7.76 15.22 7.67
N ILE A 37 6.49 15.62 7.65
CA ILE A 37 5.90 16.54 8.65
C ILE A 37 6.03 15.97 10.07
N CYS A 38 5.87 14.66 10.24
CA CYS A 38 5.99 13.98 11.53
C CYS A 38 7.45 13.70 11.95
N GLY A 39 8.45 13.96 11.10
CA GLY A 39 9.85 13.63 11.38
C GLY A 39 10.11 12.12 11.48
N VAL A 40 9.34 11.31 10.76
CA VAL A 40 9.44 9.83 10.78
C VAL A 40 10.18 9.34 9.56
N ASP A 41 11.25 8.56 9.77
CA ASP A 41 11.83 7.73 8.71
C ASP A 41 10.86 6.59 8.38
N LEU A 42 10.01 6.82 7.37
CA LEU A 42 8.97 5.89 6.95
C LEU A 42 9.57 4.55 6.47
N GLY A 43 10.73 4.59 5.80
CA GLY A 43 11.40 3.39 5.31
C GLY A 43 11.86 2.51 6.47
N GLN A 44 12.56 3.08 7.45
CA GLN A 44 13.00 2.36 8.64
C GLN A 44 11.80 1.84 9.46
N ALA A 45 10.75 2.65 9.62
CA ALA A 45 9.54 2.25 10.34
C ALA A 45 8.84 1.06 9.67
N ALA A 46 8.73 1.08 8.33
CA ALA A 46 8.16 -0.01 7.55
C ALA A 46 8.98 -1.30 7.69
N SER A 47 10.32 -1.24 7.58
CA SER A 47 11.20 -2.41 7.77
C SER A 47 11.03 -3.04 9.15
N LYS A 48 11.01 -2.23 10.22
CA LYS A 48 10.75 -2.70 11.59
C LYS A 48 9.37 -3.37 11.71
N LYS A 49 8.36 -2.80 11.06
CA LYS A 49 6.99 -3.30 11.08
C LYS A 49 6.85 -4.66 10.38
N ILE A 50 7.55 -4.88 9.27
CA ILE A 50 7.58 -6.18 8.56
C ILE A 50 8.10 -7.28 9.50
N VAL A 51 9.25 -7.08 10.15
CA VAL A 51 9.83 -8.06 11.09
C VAL A 51 8.88 -8.33 12.25
N LYS A 52 8.31 -7.28 12.86
CA LYS A 52 7.34 -7.41 13.96
C LYS A 52 6.10 -8.20 13.52
N ASN A 53 5.61 -7.96 12.32
CA ASN A 53 4.44 -8.66 11.78
C ASN A 53 4.73 -10.13 11.50
N ALA A 54 5.93 -10.48 11.02
CA ALA A 54 6.33 -11.88 10.81
C ALA A 54 6.35 -12.69 12.11
N ILE A 55 6.80 -12.08 13.22
CA ILE A 55 6.74 -12.70 14.55
C ILE A 55 5.29 -12.84 15.03
N LYS A 56 4.46 -11.82 14.81
CA LYS A 56 3.05 -11.81 15.24
C LYS A 56 2.18 -12.78 14.45
N TYR A 57 2.46 -12.94 13.15
CA TYR A 57 1.71 -13.74 12.21
C TYR A 57 2.67 -14.70 11.47
N PRO A 58 3.11 -15.78 12.12
CA PRO A 58 3.96 -16.76 11.48
C PRO A 58 3.22 -17.44 10.31
N PRO A 59 3.93 -17.87 9.26
CA PRO A 59 3.32 -18.62 8.17
C PRO A 59 2.72 -19.92 8.70
N LYS A 60 1.59 -20.33 8.10
CA LYS A 60 1.04 -21.66 8.35
C LYS A 60 1.94 -22.70 7.66
N LEU A 61 2.29 -23.76 8.38
CA LEU A 61 2.96 -24.95 7.84
C LEU A 61 2.01 -25.70 6.89
#